data_AF-A0A858QAF8-F1
#
_entry.id   AF-A0A858QAF8-F1
#
_cell.length_a   1.000
_cell.length_b   1.000
_cell.length_c   1.000
_cell.angle_alpha   90.00
_cell.angle_beta   90.00
_cell.angle_gamma   90.00
#
_symmetry.space_group_name_H-M   'P 1'
#
loop_
_entity.id
_entity.type
_entity.pdbx_description
1 polymer ?
#
loop_
_entity_poly.entity_id
_entity_poly.type
_entity_poly.pdbx_seq_one_letter_code
_entity_poly.pdbx_strand_id
1 'polypeptide(L)'
;MITGPIKNQIDRIWDAFWSGGISNPLEVMEQITYLLFIRRLDDLHTLEENKANRLRQPMARRIFPEGRDAKGRPFEDYRWSRFKHFAPAEIYGEIIGFARNRRFCYAPYIAALFNEAGPGSGLDEARPQHR
;
A
#
# COMPACT_ATOMS: atom_id res chain seq x y z
N MET A 1 1.09 8.67 -25.78
CA MET A 1 -0.26 8.49 -26.34
C MET A 1 -0.87 7.25 -25.70
N ILE A 2 -2.05 7.34 -25.08
CA ILE A 2 -2.75 6.15 -24.55
C ILE A 2 -3.22 5.32 -25.75
N THR A 3 -2.91 4.03 -25.77
CA THR A 3 -3.33 3.12 -26.85
C THR A 3 -4.79 2.74 -26.69
N GLY A 4 -5.48 2.40 -27.79
CA GLY A 4 -6.88 1.95 -27.77
C GLY A 4 -7.19 0.84 -26.74
N PRO A 5 -6.33 -0.19 -26.58
CA PRO A 5 -6.53 -1.23 -25.57
C PRO A 5 -6.50 -0.71 -24.12
N ILE A 6 -5.62 0.25 -23.81
CA ILE A 6 -5.51 0.83 -22.47
C ILE A 6 -6.75 1.67 -22.16
N LYS A 7 -7.22 2.45 -23.15
CA LYS A 7 -8.46 3.22 -23.01
C LYS A 7 -9.65 2.32 -22.67
N ASN A 8 -9.81 1.22 -23.41
CA ASN A 8 -10.89 0.26 -23.16
C ASN A 8 -10.83 -0.39 -21.76
N GLN A 9 -9.64 -0.57 -21.19
CA GLN A 9 -9.50 -1.07 -19.81
C GLN A 9 -9.92 -0.03 -18.78
N ILE A 10 -9.57 1.23 -19.01
CA ILE A 10 -9.99 2.35 -18.16
C ILE A 10 -11.51 2.49 -18.18
N ASP A 11 -12.12 2.43 -19.37
CA ASP A 11 -13.57 2.54 -19.52
C ASP A 11 -14.31 1.41 -18.76
N ARG A 12 -13.81 0.16 -18.86
CA ARG A 12 -14.38 -0.97 -18.10
C ARG A 12 -14.27 -0.81 -16.57
N ILE A 13 -13.18 -0.22 -16.10
CA ILE A 13 -13.00 0.07 -14.67
C ILE A 13 -14.06 1.09 -14.24
N TRP A 14 -14.29 2.12 -15.06
CA TRP A 14 -15.30 3.15 -14.82
C TRP A 14 -16.73 2.59 -14.80
N ASP A 15 -17.08 1.73 -15.76
CA ASP A 15 -18.39 1.06 -15.80
C ASP A 15 -18.64 0.18 -14.57
N ALA A 16 -17.59 -0.50 -14.08
CA ALA A 16 -17.67 -1.32 -12.87
C ALA A 16 -17.94 -0.48 -11.60
N PHE A 17 -17.37 0.72 -11.50
CA PHE A 17 -17.65 1.63 -10.38
C PHE A 17 -19.05 2.24 -10.46
N TRP A 18 -19.50 2.61 -11.67
CA TRP A 18 -20.84 3.14 -11.89
C TRP A 18 -21.93 2.12 -11.56
N SER A 19 -21.77 0.87 -11.99
CA SER A 19 -22.69 -0.23 -11.67
C SER A 19 -22.65 -0.67 -10.20
N GLY A 20 -21.55 -0.40 -9.49
CA GLY A 20 -21.37 -0.67 -8.06
C GLY A 20 -21.98 0.38 -7.11
N GLY A 21 -22.62 1.44 -7.63
CA GLY A 21 -23.27 2.47 -6.81
C GLY A 21 -22.33 3.51 -6.20
N ILE A 22 -21.05 3.53 -6.62
CA ILE A 22 -20.08 4.57 -6.22
C ILE A 22 -20.12 5.69 -7.25
N SER A 23 -20.90 6.73 -6.97
CA SER A 23 -21.17 7.80 -7.94
C SER A 23 -20.24 9.01 -7.82
N ASN A 24 -19.45 9.13 -6.74
CA ASN A 24 -18.54 10.25 -6.54
C ASN A 24 -17.18 9.97 -7.21
N PRO A 25 -16.84 10.64 -8.33
CA PRO A 25 -15.59 10.39 -9.05
C PRO A 25 -14.35 10.66 -8.20
N LEU A 26 -14.42 11.62 -7.26
CA LEU A 26 -13.29 11.95 -6.39
C LEU A 26 -12.94 10.78 -5.46
N GLU A 27 -13.97 10.15 -4.89
CA GLU A 27 -13.78 8.98 -4.01
C GLU A 27 -13.15 7.83 -4.79
N VAL A 28 -13.59 7.58 -6.01
CA VAL A 28 -13.00 6.51 -6.84
C VAL A 28 -11.54 6.82 -7.20
N MET A 29 -11.22 8.08 -7.52
CA MET A 29 -9.84 8.49 -7.78
C MET A 29 -8.95 8.26 -6.55
N GLU A 30 -9.43 8.54 -5.34
CA GLU A 30 -8.71 8.23 -4.10
C GLU A 30 -8.49 6.72 -3.93
N GLN A 31 -9.53 5.91 -4.15
CA GLN A 31 -9.43 4.45 -4.03
C GLN A 31 -8.38 3.86 -4.97
N ILE A 32 -8.41 4.24 -6.25
CA ILE A 32 -7.43 3.80 -7.24
C ILE A 32 -6.03 4.25 -6.83
N THR A 33 -5.89 5.51 -6.37
CA THR A 33 -4.61 6.06 -5.95
C THR A 33 -4.01 5.28 -4.78
N TYR A 34 -4.81 4.94 -3.76
CA TYR A 34 -4.36 4.12 -2.64
C TYR A 34 -3.90 2.74 -3.09
N LEU A 35 -4.65 2.07 -3.96
CA LEU A 35 -4.28 0.76 -4.51
C LEU A 35 -2.94 0.82 -5.27
N LEU A 36 -2.74 1.86 -6.08
CA LEU A 36 -1.48 2.07 -6.81
C LEU A 36 -0.30 2.32 -5.87
N PHE A 37 -0.51 3.09 -4.80
CA PHE A 37 0.54 3.34 -3.80
C PHE A 37 0.93 2.07 -3.06
N ILE A 38 -0.03 1.28 -2.59
CA ILE A 38 0.27 0.03 -1.88
C ILE A 38 1.00 -0.95 -2.80
N ARG A 39 0.59 -1.06 -4.06
CA ARG A 39 1.30 -1.87 -5.06
C ARG A 39 2.76 -1.44 -5.20
N ARG A 40 3.00 -0.13 -5.32
CA ARG A 40 4.36 0.41 -5.45
C ARG A 40 5.19 0.18 -4.18
N LEU A 41 4.59 0.28 -3.00
CA LEU A 41 5.26 0.00 -1.72
C LEU A 41 5.64 -1.48 -1.61
N ASP A 42 4.79 -2.41 -2.06
CA ASP A 42 5.09 -3.85 -2.09
C ASP A 42 6.24 -4.19 -3.03
N ASP A 43 6.29 -3.55 -4.22
CA ASP A 43 7.41 -3.71 -5.16
C ASP A 43 8.74 -3.27 -4.53
N LEU A 44 8.75 -2.13 -3.85
CA LEU A 44 9.94 -1.60 -3.16
C LEU A 44 10.36 -2.49 -1.99
N HIS A 45 9.40 -3.01 -1.22
CA HIS A 45 9.67 -3.91 -0.12
C HIS A 45 10.33 -5.21 -0.61
N THR A 46 9.80 -5.77 -1.69
CA THR A 46 10.33 -6.97 -2.35
C THR A 46 11.74 -6.73 -2.91
N LEU A 47 12.02 -5.53 -3.43
CA LEU A 47 13.35 -5.16 -3.90
C LEU A 47 14.38 -5.14 -2.76
N GLU A 48 14.04 -4.53 -1.62
CA GLU A 48 14.91 -4.50 -0.44
C GLU A 48 15.08 -5.89 0.20
N GLU A 49 14.03 -6.70 0.23
CA GLU A 49 14.06 -8.10 0.68
C GLU A 49 15.03 -8.94 -0.17
N ASN A 50 14.94 -8.83 -1.50
CA ASN A 50 15.84 -9.51 -2.43
C ASN A 50 17.31 -9.07 -2.26
N LYS A 51 17.54 -7.78 -1.99
CA LYS A 51 18.88 -7.23 -1.72
C LYS A 51 19.45 -7.77 -0.41
N ALA A 52 18.67 -7.76 0.67
CA ALA A 52 19.02 -8.30 1.97
C ALA A 52 19.36 -9.80 1.89
N ASN A 53 18.53 -10.59 1.22
CA ASN A 53 18.74 -12.02 0.99
C ASN A 53 20.04 -12.31 0.23
N ARG A 54 20.35 -11.49 -0.79
CA ARG A 54 21.59 -11.63 -1.58
C ARG A 54 22.83 -11.30 -0.75
N LEU A 55 22.76 -10.28 0.10
CA LEU A 55 23.88 -9.82 0.92
C LEU A 55 23.99 -10.57 2.26
N ARG A 56 23.01 -11.41 2.60
CA ARG A 56 22.85 -12.06 3.93
C ARG A 56 22.91 -11.05 5.08
N GLN A 57 22.34 -9.88 4.85
CA GLN A 57 22.26 -8.79 5.81
C GLN A 57 20.79 -8.55 6.16
N PRO A 58 20.49 -7.99 7.35
CA PRO A 58 19.14 -7.55 7.65
C PRO A 58 18.69 -6.47 6.64
N MET A 59 17.38 -6.40 6.37
CA MET A 59 16.81 -5.38 5.49
C MET A 59 17.11 -3.98 6.05
N ALA A 60 17.83 -3.17 5.27
CA ALA A 60 18.17 -1.81 5.66
C ALA A 60 16.94 -0.90 5.75
N ARG A 61 15.94 -1.13 4.89
CA ARG A 61 14.69 -0.39 4.86
C ARG A 61 13.51 -1.35 4.78
N ARG A 62 12.72 -1.41 5.86
CA ARG A 62 11.48 -2.17 5.90
C ARG A 62 10.28 -1.25 5.76
N ILE A 63 9.47 -1.48 4.73
CA ILE A 63 8.30 -0.64 4.42
C ILE A 63 7.07 -1.13 5.17
N PHE A 64 6.90 -2.46 5.26
CA PHE A 64 5.86 -3.08 6.07
C PHE A 64 6.52 -3.58 7.37
N PRO A 65 6.23 -2.95 8.53
CA PRO A 65 6.90 -3.30 9.78
C PRO A 65 6.61 -4.74 10.20
N GLU A 66 7.44 -5.30 11.07
CA GLU A 66 7.15 -6.60 11.68
C GLU A 66 6.05 -6.46 12.75
N GLY A 67 5.36 -7.56 13.03
CA GLY A 67 4.32 -7.61 14.05
C GLY A 67 2.91 -7.44 13.49
N ARG A 68 2.01 -6.96 14.35
CA ARG A 68 0.57 -6.88 14.09
C ARG A 68 0.05 -5.45 14.29
N ASP A 69 -0.99 -5.10 13.56
CA ASP A 69 -1.75 -3.87 13.76
C ASP A 69 -2.53 -3.89 15.10
N ALA A 70 -3.19 -2.78 15.41
CA ALA A 70 -4.03 -2.66 16.61
C ALA A 70 -5.21 -3.65 16.65
N LYS A 71 -5.56 -4.26 15.50
CA LYS A 71 -6.63 -5.27 15.37
C LYS A 71 -6.06 -6.70 15.38
N GLY A 72 -4.76 -6.88 15.60
CA GLY A 72 -4.10 -8.18 15.64
C GLY A 72 -3.79 -8.79 14.27
N ARG A 73 -3.93 -8.05 13.16
CA ARG A 73 -3.55 -8.52 11.82
C ARG A 73 -2.06 -8.28 11.54
N PRO A 74 -1.35 -9.27 10.99
CA PRO A 74 0.03 -9.09 10.53
C PRO A 74 0.16 -7.93 9.53
N PHE A 75 1.20 -7.10 9.68
CA PHE A 75 1.46 -6.03 8.72
C PHE A 75 1.80 -6.55 7.31
N GLU A 76 2.30 -7.78 7.22
CA GLU A 76 2.55 -8.49 5.95
C GLU A 76 1.27 -8.71 5.13
N ASP A 77 0.10 -8.76 5.76
CA ASP A 77 -1.17 -8.96 5.05
C ASP A 77 -1.60 -7.71 4.28
N TYR A 78 -1.03 -6.54 4.60
CA TYR A 78 -1.24 -5.30 3.82
C TYR A 78 -0.38 -5.22 2.55
N ARG A 79 0.43 -6.24 2.25
CA ARG A 79 1.20 -6.30 1.01
C ARG A 79 0.28 -6.64 -0.16
N TRP A 80 0.42 -5.90 -1.27
CA TRP A 80 -0.37 -6.10 -2.50
C TRP A 80 -0.37 -7.56 -2.97
N SER A 81 0.80 -8.20 -2.95
CA SER A 81 0.99 -9.61 -3.27
C SER A 81 0.09 -10.56 -2.47
N ARG A 82 -0.31 -10.20 -1.25
CA ARG A 82 -1.14 -11.02 -0.36
C ARG A 82 -2.62 -10.67 -0.47
N PHE A 83 -2.99 -9.44 -0.20
CA PHE A 83 -4.41 -9.11 -0.06
C PHE A 83 -5.21 -9.04 -1.35
N LYS A 84 -4.54 -9.00 -2.52
CA LYS A 84 -5.26 -9.10 -3.81
C LYS A 84 -6.10 -10.38 -3.92
N HIS A 85 -5.89 -11.35 -3.03
CA HIS A 85 -6.62 -12.60 -2.91
C HIS A 85 -7.71 -12.59 -1.83
N PHE A 86 -7.87 -11.50 -1.09
CA PHE A 86 -8.89 -11.38 -0.04
C PHE A 86 -10.25 -11.00 -0.62
N ALA A 87 -11.29 -11.17 0.20
CA ALA A 87 -12.64 -10.79 -0.20
C ALA A 87 -12.73 -9.27 -0.40
N PRO A 88 -13.51 -8.78 -1.40
CA PRO A 88 -13.63 -7.34 -1.67
C PRO A 88 -13.98 -6.51 -0.43
N ALA A 89 -14.91 -6.98 0.39
CA ALA A 89 -15.33 -6.31 1.62
C ALA A 89 -14.17 -6.08 2.60
N GLU A 90 -13.23 -7.02 2.68
CA GLU A 90 -12.05 -6.93 3.53
C GLU A 90 -11.03 -5.93 2.97
N ILE A 91 -10.82 -5.93 1.64
CA ILE A 91 -9.94 -4.96 0.97
C ILE A 91 -10.45 -3.52 1.21
N TYR A 92 -11.74 -3.28 1.00
CA TYR A 92 -12.34 -1.95 1.18
C TYR A 92 -12.39 -1.50 2.65
N GLY A 93 -12.78 -2.39 3.57
CA GLY A 93 -12.94 -2.03 4.97
C GLY A 93 -11.61 -1.81 5.68
N GLU A 94 -10.60 -2.62 5.35
CA GLU A 94 -9.42 -2.75 6.19
C GLU A 94 -8.16 -2.23 5.53
N ILE A 95 -7.98 -2.50 4.23
CA ILE A 95 -6.74 -2.17 3.54
C ILE A 95 -6.77 -0.76 2.98
N ILE A 96 -7.88 -0.40 2.34
CA ILE A 96 -8.15 1.00 2.00
C ILE A 96 -8.27 1.86 3.26
N GLY A 97 -8.97 1.37 4.28
CA GLY A 97 -9.08 2.06 5.57
C GLY A 97 -7.71 2.34 6.20
N PHE A 98 -6.80 1.36 6.13
CA PHE A 98 -5.42 1.50 6.56
C PHE A 98 -4.60 2.44 5.67
N ALA A 99 -4.73 2.36 4.34
CA ALA A 99 -4.02 3.20 3.39
C ALA A 99 -4.45 4.68 3.43
N ARG A 100 -5.70 4.93 3.84
CA ARG A 100 -6.22 6.27 4.14
C ARG A 100 -5.47 6.95 5.29
N ASN A 101 -4.86 6.17 6.19
CA ASN A 101 -3.94 6.71 7.18
C ASN A 101 -2.65 7.19 6.49
N ARG A 102 -2.58 8.52 6.27
CA ARG A 102 -1.49 9.18 5.54
C ARG A 102 -0.09 8.84 6.07
N ARG A 103 0.04 8.47 7.35
CA ARG A 103 1.34 8.10 7.93
C ARG A 103 1.88 6.78 7.41
N PHE A 104 1.02 5.87 6.94
CA PHE A 104 1.40 4.54 6.47
C PHE A 104 1.72 4.46 4.98
N CYS A 105 0.93 5.09 4.10
CA CYS A 105 1.21 5.03 2.66
C CYS A 105 1.98 6.25 2.15
N TYR A 106 1.69 7.46 2.65
CA TYR A 106 2.20 8.70 2.06
C TYR A 106 3.66 8.96 2.46
N ALA A 107 3.97 8.87 3.76
CA ALA A 107 5.32 9.12 4.28
C ALA A 107 6.39 8.18 3.67
N PRO A 108 6.22 6.84 3.66
CA PRO A 108 7.22 5.97 3.06
C PRO A 108 7.27 6.07 1.53
N TYR A 109 6.17 6.42 0.86
CA TYR A 109 6.14 6.66 -0.58
C TYR A 109 6.94 7.91 -0.98
N ILE A 110 6.72 9.03 -0.28
CA ILE A 110 7.51 10.26 -0.47
C ILE A 110 8.98 10.00 -0.15
N ALA A 111 9.29 9.35 0.98
CA ALA A 111 10.67 8.97 1.31
C ALA A 111 11.31 8.00 0.30
N ALA A 112 10.49 7.22 -0.44
CA ALA A 112 10.99 6.38 -1.53
C ALA A 112 11.21 7.16 -2.82
N LEU A 113 10.37 8.15 -3.12
CA LEU A 113 10.47 8.99 -4.32
C LEU A 113 11.68 9.92 -4.29
N PHE A 114 11.99 10.50 -3.13
CA PHE A 114 13.09 11.48 -3.01
C PHE A 114 14.45 10.85 -2.72
N ASN A 115 14.54 9.52 -2.60
CA ASN A 115 15.76 8.80 -2.22
C ASN A 115 16.46 9.38 -0.96
N GLU A 116 15.68 10.06 -0.11
CA GLU A 116 16.14 10.58 1.17
C GLU A 116 16.12 9.45 2.19
N ALA A 117 17.17 8.63 2.15
CA ALA A 117 17.39 7.56 3.11
C ALA A 117 18.66 7.86 3.92
N GLY A 118 18.55 8.80 4.86
CA GLY A 118 19.37 8.76 6.07
C GLY A 118 18.80 7.71 7.05
N PRO A 119 19.64 7.04 7.86
CA PRO A 119 19.17 6.07 8.84
C PRO A 119 18.43 6.82 9.95
N GLY A 120 17.11 6.60 10.08
CA GLY A 120 16.33 7.20 11.17
C GLY A 120 14.90 7.64 10.85
N SER A 121 14.27 7.19 9.77
CA SER A 121 12.86 7.53 9.47
C SER A 121 11.87 6.75 10.36
N GLY A 122 11.82 7.14 11.63
CA GLY A 122 10.62 7.31 12.48
C GLY A 122 9.40 6.39 12.34
N LEU A 123 9.57 5.10 12.04
CA LEU A 123 8.50 4.10 12.14
C LEU A 123 8.53 3.32 13.46
N ASP A 124 9.55 3.52 14.31
CA ASP A 124 9.70 2.85 15.62
C ASP A 124 8.82 3.43 16.75
N GLU A 125 8.00 4.45 16.49
CA GLU A 125 7.23 5.16 17.52
C GLU A 125 5.75 4.74 17.58
N ALA A 126 5.48 3.46 17.33
CA ALA A 126 4.19 2.83 17.61
C ALA A 126 4.32 1.76 18.71
N ARG A 127 5.01 2.08 19.82
CA ARG A 127 4.71 1.39 21.08
C ARG A 127 3.35 1.89 21.57
N PRO A 128 2.37 1.02 21.86
CA PRO A 128 1.22 1.44 22.62
C PRO A 128 1.73 1.85 24.01
N GLN A 129 1.59 3.13 24.35
CA GLN A 129 1.76 3.55 25.73
C GLN A 129 0.65 2.89 26.54
N HIS A 130 1.01 1.83 27.24
CA HIS A 130 0.22 1.30 28.34
C HIS A 130 0.09 2.42 29.37
N ARG A 131 -1.13 2.94 29.54
CA ARG A 131 -1.58 3.56 30.79
C ARG A 131 -3.05 3.26 31.00
#